data_AF-A0A7C7UEN7-F1
#
_entry.id   AF-A0A7C7UEN7-F1
#
_cell.length_a   1.000
_cell.length_b   1.000
_cell.length_c   1.000
_cell.angle_alpha   90.00
_cell.angle_beta   90.00
_cell.angle_gamma   90.00
#
_symmetry.space_group_name_H-M   'P 1'
#
loop_
_entity.id
_entity.type
_entity.pdbx_description
1 polymer ?
#
loop_
_entity_poly.entity_id
_entity_poly.type
_entity_poly.pdbx_seq_one_letter_code
_entity_poly.pdbx_strand_id
1 'polypeptide(L)' 'MRDFKQEKRTNRRGEQGPVPPRRRRIYNRGNQWFFITRKNQHHGPYAHYTEAEAALRLYLRRCGIIKVAI' A
#
# COMPACT_ATOMS: atom_id res chain seq x y z
N MET A 1 -14.44 16.84 -2.72
CA MET A 1 -14.02 15.59 -3.39
C MET A 1 -12.51 15.58 -3.46
N ARG A 2 -11.82 14.56 -2.92
CA ARG A 2 -10.35 14.44 -3.14
C ARG A 2 -10.16 13.82 -4.52
N ASP A 3 -9.53 14.55 -5.42
CA ASP A 3 -9.13 14.04 -6.73
C ASP A 3 -8.20 12.83 -6.54
N PHE A 4 -8.72 11.63 -6.79
CA PHE A 4 -7.88 10.45 -6.92
C PHE A 4 -7.11 10.58 -8.24
N LYS A 5 -5.97 11.28 -8.18
CA LYS A 5 -5.03 11.40 -9.29
C LYS A 5 -4.75 9.98 -9.81
N GLN A 6 -5.20 9.71 -11.03
CA GLN A 6 -5.18 8.38 -11.61
C GLN A 6 -3.73 7.99 -11.89
N GLU A 7 -3.16 7.21 -10.98
CA GLU A 7 -1.78 6.73 -11.07
C GLU A 7 -1.66 5.85 -12.32
N LYS A 8 -0.72 6.18 -13.22
CA LYS A 8 -0.49 5.45 -14.47
C LYS A 8 -0.20 3.98 -14.13
N ARG A 9 -1.21 3.13 -14.32
CA ARG A 9 -1.12 1.70 -14.03
C ARG A 9 -0.23 1.07 -15.10
N THR A 10 1.00 0.75 -14.75
CA THR A 10 1.90 -0.03 -15.60
C THR A 10 2.02 -1.46 -15.09
N ASN A 11 2.43 -2.37 -15.96
CA ASN A 11 2.84 -3.72 -15.57
C ASN A 11 4.09 -3.66 -14.70
N ARG A 12 4.16 -4.48 -13.66
CA ARG A 12 5.42 -4.69 -12.93
C ARG A 12 6.37 -5.53 -13.80
N ARG A 13 7.66 -5.52 -13.46
CA ARG A 13 8.67 -6.35 -14.15
C ARG A 13 8.20 -7.82 -14.22
N GLY A 14 8.05 -8.35 -15.43
CA GLY A 14 7.62 -9.72 -15.68
C GLY A 14 6.10 -9.93 -15.84
N GLU A 15 5.27 -8.91 -15.64
CA GLU A 15 3.85 -8.97 -15.97
C GLU A 15 3.63 -8.65 -17.46
N GLN A 16 2.82 -9.46 -18.16
CA GLN A 16 2.44 -9.27 -19.56
C GLN A 16 0.92 -9.13 -19.70
N GLY A 17 0.46 -8.48 -20.77
CA GLY A 17 -0.98 -8.28 -21.02
C GLY A 17 -1.59 -7.12 -20.22
N PRO A 18 -2.93 -7.12 -20.04
CA PRO A 18 -3.63 -6.07 -19.30
C PRO A 18 -3.18 -5.99 -17.84
N VAL A 19 -3.04 -4.77 -17.34
CA VAL A 19 -2.59 -4.54 -15.96
C VAL A 19 -3.59 -5.09 -14.95
N PRO A 20 -3.21 -6.04 -14.07
CA PRO A 20 -4.14 -6.62 -13.11
C PRO A 20 -4.75 -5.57 -12.18
N PRO A 21 -6.01 -5.75 -11.71
CA PRO A 21 -6.60 -4.86 -10.73
C PRO A 21 -5.79 -4.91 -9.43
N ARG A 22 -5.28 -3.76 -8.99
CA ARG A 22 -4.51 -3.63 -7.75
C ARG A 22 -5.32 -2.82 -6.75
N ARG A 23 -5.61 -3.39 -5.59
CA ARG A 23 -6.23 -2.65 -4.48
C ARG A 23 -5.16 -1.87 -3.73
N ARG A 24 -5.50 -0.64 -3.32
CA ARG A 24 -4.67 0.13 -2.39
C ARG A 24 -4.55 -0.65 -1.09
N ARG A 25 -3.34 -0.67 -0.54
CA ARG A 25 -3.05 -1.38 0.71
C ARG A 25 -3.32 -0.55 1.95
N ILE A 26 -3.59 0.75 1.80
CA ILE A 26 -3.95 1.65 2.90
C ILE A 26 -5.42 2.01 2.74
N TYR A 27 -6.17 1.93 3.83
CA TYR A 27 -7.59 2.26 3.86
C TYR A 27 -7.96 2.90 5.20
N ASN A 28 -9.11 3.55 5.25
CA ASN A 28 -9.67 4.14 6.47
C ASN A 28 -10.92 3.36 6.87
N ARG A 29 -11.14 3.22 8.18
CA ARG A 29 -12.39 2.70 8.76
C ARG A 29 -12.75 3.60 9.94
N GLY A 30 -13.86 4.33 9.84
CA GLY A 30 -14.22 5.36 10.82
C GLY A 30 -13.22 6.52 10.79
N ASN A 31 -12.66 6.89 11.95
CA ASN A 31 -11.67 7.97 12.04
C ASN A 31 -10.22 7.46 12.15
N GLN A 32 -9.97 6.21 11.73
CA GLN A 32 -8.69 5.53 11.89
C GLN A 32 -8.18 4.97 10.55
N TRP A 33 -6.86 4.95 10.41
CA TRP A 33 -6.15 4.45 9.23
C TRP A 33 -5.55 3.08 9.48
N PHE A 34 -5.50 2.27 8.44
CA PHE A 34 -4.98 0.90 8.49
C PHE A 34 -4.24 0.58 7.19
N PHE A 35 -3.35 -0.40 7.24
CA PHE A 35 -2.89 -1.07 6.03
C PHE A 35 -3.20 -2.58 6.05
N ILE A 36 -3.33 -3.18 4.87
CA ILE A 36 -3.59 -4.61 4.68
C ILE A 36 -2.42 -5.31 3.98
N THR A 37 -2.08 -6.51 4.44
CA THR A 37 -1.10 -7.40 3.79
C THR A 37 -1.76 -8.27 2.72
N ARG A 38 -0.94 -8.95 1.90
CA ARG A 38 -1.46 -9.93 0.92
C ARG A 38 -2.12 -11.15 1.57
N LYS A 39 -1.89 -11.37 2.87
CA LYS A 39 -2.52 -12.44 3.66
C LYS A 39 -3.79 -11.96 4.38
N ASN A 40 -4.39 -10.86 3.92
CA ASN A 40 -5.55 -10.21 4.55
C ASN A 40 -5.34 -9.83 6.03
N GLN A 41 -4.10 -9.62 6.46
CA GLN A 41 -3.83 -9.13 7.81
C GLN A 41 -3.91 -7.61 7.83
N HIS A 42 -4.70 -7.07 8.76
CA HIS A 42 -4.90 -5.65 8.94
C HIS A 42 -4.00 -5.12 10.06
N HIS A 43 -3.32 -4.01 9.81
CA HIS A 43 -2.39 -3.37 10.72
C HIS A 43 -2.82 -1.93 10.98
N GLY A 44 -2.79 -1.51 12.24
CA GLY A 44 -3.34 -0.25 12.75
C GLY A 44 -4.03 -0.48 14.10
N PRO A 45 -4.86 0.45 14.58
CA PRO A 45 -5.21 1.72 13.94
C PRO A 45 -4.07 2.74 14.01
N TYR A 46 -4.02 3.62 13.00
CA TYR A 46 -3.16 4.80 12.95
C TYR A 46 -4.03 6.06 12.94
N ALA A 47 -3.54 7.14 13.56
CA ALA A 47 -4.28 8.39 13.63
C ALA A 47 -4.30 9.08 12.26
N HIS A 48 -3.21 8.96 11.50
CA HIS A 48 -3.03 9.62 10.21
C HIS A 48 -2.67 8.66 9.08
N TYR A 49 -3.01 9.04 7.84
CA TYR A 49 -2.66 8.27 6.65
C TYR A 49 -1.13 8.07 6.51
N THR A 50 -0.37 9.11 6.84
CA THR A 50 1.10 9.12 6.76
C THR A 50 1.74 8.10 7.71
N GLU A 51 1.16 7.90 8.89
CA GLU A 51 1.59 6.87 9.84
C GLU A 51 1.35 5.46 9.28
N ALA A 52 0.16 5.21 8.74
CA ALA A 52 -0.16 3.94 8.08
C ALA A 52 0.75 3.67 6.87
N GLU A 53 1.11 4.72 6.11
CA GLU A 53 2.05 4.63 5.00
C GLU A 53 3.48 4.31 5.46
N ALA A 54 3.97 5.01 6.49
CA ALA A 54 5.29 4.76 7.06
C ALA A 54 5.40 3.33 7.61
N ALA A 55 4.37 2.88 8.34
CA ALA A 55 4.31 1.52 8.88
C ALA A 55 4.27 0.46 7.76
N LEU A 56 3.51 0.69 6.68
CA LEU A 56 3.49 -0.18 5.52
C LEU A 56 4.88 -0.27 4.84
N ARG A 57 5.60 0.85 4.70
CA ARG A 57 6.96 0.86 4.14
C ARG A 57 7.92 0.07 5.02
N LEU A 58 7.87 0.25 6.34
CA LEU A 58 8.67 -0.53 7.29
C LEU A 58 8.36 -2.03 7.23
N TYR A 59 7.08 -2.40 7.21
CA TYR A 59 6.65 -3.78 7.04
C TYR A 59 7.24 -4.40 5.77
N LEU A 60 7.15 -3.69 4.63
CA LEU A 60 7.67 -4.17 3.36
C LEU A 60 9.20 -4.31 3.35
N ARG A 61 9.92 -3.43 4.04
CA ARG A 61 11.37 -3.56 4.26
C ARG A 61 11.69 -4.82 5.08
N ARG A 62 10.98 -5.03 6.21
CA ARG A 62 11.17 -6.21 7.07
C ARG A 62 10.86 -7.53 6.35
N CYS A 63 9.93 -7.51 5.40
CA CYS A 63 9.64 -8.66 4.53
C CYS A 63 10.63 -8.83 3.36
N GLY A 64 11.65 -7.97 3.21
CA GLY A 64 12.60 -8.01 2.08
C GLY A 64 12.00 -7.64 0.73
N ILE A 65 10.80 -7.06 0.70
CA ILE A 65 10.09 -6.69 -0.55
C ILE A 65 10.63 -5.39 -1.12
N ILE A 66 11.01 -4.45 -0.27
CA ILE A 66 11.64 -3.18 -0.66
C ILE A 66 13.09 -3.22 -0.19
N LYS A 67 14.03 -3.15 -1.13
CA LYS A 67 15.44 -2.91 -0.83
C LYS A 67 15.64 -1.40 -0.65
N VAL A 68 16.32 -1.00 0.41
CA VAL A 68 16.80 0.38 0.56
C VAL A 68 18.06 0.48 -0.30
N ALA A 69 18.11 1.44 -1.21
CA ALA A 69 19.39 1.88 -1.75
C ALA A 69 20.09 2.62 -0.61
N ILE A 70 21.20 2.04 -0.13
CA ILE A 70 22.14 2.71 0.79
C ILE A 70 22.97 3.68 -0.06
#